data_AF-A0A644YBI2-F1
#
_entry.id   AF-A0A644YBI2-F1
#
_cell.length_a   1.000
_cell.length_b   1.000
_cell.length_c   1.000
_cell.angle_alpha   90.00
_cell.angle_beta   90.00
_cell.angle_gamma   90.00
#
_symmetry.space_group_name_H-M   'P 1'
#
loop_
_entity.id
_entity.type
_entity.pdbx_description
1 polymer ?
#
loop_
_entity_poly.entity_id
_entity_poly.type
_entity_poly.pdbx_seq_one_letter_code
_entity_poly.pdbx_strand_id
1 'polypeptide(L)'
;MEQNETPEAKAAQIEHAIKKEISVKLREDEVYYTSLKQKVEDLLEEYKQRQLTIEELLEELDKVREDLVEKATGKTESGLTYLQEPYYNKLSEVCEEHADYEVSQLKAIAVETQIMIEERVTPINDWTKKTDFKRTLIADLKIYLMQQDLTMEDASMLTGYFMSLAEIQYGIPEKR
;
A
#
# COMPACT_ATOMS: atom_id res chain seq x y z
N MET A 1 -14.93 -23.85 30.02
CA MET A 1 -14.47 -24.84 29.04
C MET A 1 -13.46 -24.11 28.18
N GLU A 2 -12.19 -24.19 28.55
CA GLU A 2 -11.11 -23.77 27.66
C GLU A 2 -11.17 -24.74 26.47
N GLN A 3 -11.59 -24.23 25.31
CA GLN A 3 -11.50 -25.03 24.09
C GLN A 3 -10.00 -25.23 23.85
N ASN A 4 -9.53 -26.48 23.94
CA ASN A 4 -8.21 -26.86 23.46
C ASN A 4 -8.22 -26.66 21.94
N GLU A 5 -7.94 -25.44 21.53
CA GLU A 5 -7.79 -25.09 20.13
C GLU A 5 -6.54 -25.78 19.60
N THR A 6 -6.67 -26.56 18.53
CA THR A 6 -5.50 -27.20 17.94
C THR A 6 -4.62 -26.13 17.28
N PRO A 7 -3.30 -26.35 17.17
CA PRO A 7 -2.40 -25.44 16.48
C PRO A 7 -2.87 -25.06 15.07
N GLU A 8 -3.49 -26.00 14.34
CA GLU A 8 -4.07 -25.78 13.01
C GLU A 8 -5.31 -24.90 13.04
N ALA A 9 -6.18 -25.06 14.04
CA ALA A 9 -7.34 -24.18 14.22
C ALA A 9 -6.88 -22.75 14.51
N LYS A 10 -5.82 -22.59 15.33
CA LYS A 10 -5.21 -21.29 15.62
C LYS A 10 -4.62 -20.65 14.37
N ALA A 11 -3.88 -21.41 13.55
CA ALA A 11 -3.33 -20.92 12.30
C ALA A 11 -4.43 -20.43 11.35
N ALA A 12 -5.53 -21.18 11.21
CA ALA A 12 -6.67 -20.79 10.38
C ALA A 12 -7.37 -19.51 10.89
N GLN A 13 -7.46 -19.32 12.21
CA GLN A 13 -8.01 -18.07 12.78
C GLN A 13 -7.11 -16.87 12.48
N ILE A 14 -5.80 -17.01 12.64
CA ILE A 14 -4.83 -15.94 12.36
C ILE A 14 -4.84 -15.61 10.86
N GLU A 15 -4.79 -16.63 9.99
CA GLU A 15 -4.90 -16.46 8.54
C GLU A 15 -6.15 -15.68 8.15
N HIS A 16 -7.32 -16.07 8.69
CA HIS A 16 -8.58 -15.40 8.39
C HIS A 16 -8.57 -13.94 8.85
N ALA A 17 -8.02 -13.66 10.04
CA ALA A 17 -7.90 -12.30 10.55
C ALA A 17 -6.99 -11.43 9.67
N ILE A 18 -5.82 -11.96 9.27
CA ILE A 18 -4.88 -11.28 8.37
C ILE A 18 -5.55 -10.97 7.03
N LYS A 19 -6.16 -11.97 6.37
CA LYS A 19 -6.84 -11.81 5.07
C LYS A 19 -7.97 -10.80 5.13
N LYS A 20 -8.72 -10.77 6.23
CA LYS A 20 -9.80 -9.79 6.45
C LYS A 20 -9.24 -8.38 6.57
N GLU A 21 -8.19 -8.17 7.36
CA GLU A 21 -7.56 -6.85 7.52
C GLU A 21 -6.99 -6.34 6.20
N ILE A 22 -6.22 -7.19 5.50
CA ILE A 22 -5.71 -6.92 4.15
C ILE A 22 -6.84 -6.48 3.21
N SER A 23 -7.97 -7.19 3.20
CA SER A 23 -9.08 -6.87 2.30
C SER A 23 -9.72 -5.51 2.58
N VAL A 24 -9.79 -5.09 3.85
CA VAL A 24 -10.31 -3.78 4.26
C VAL A 24 -9.34 -2.68 3.85
N LYS A 25 -8.04 -2.94 4.01
CA LYS A 25 -6.97 -1.96 3.89
C LYS A 25 -6.29 -1.91 2.52
N LEU A 26 -6.59 -2.85 1.63
CA LEU A 26 -5.94 -3.02 0.33
C LEU A 26 -5.78 -1.70 -0.44
N ARG A 27 -6.81 -0.85 -0.45
CA ARG A 27 -6.76 0.39 -1.22
C ARG A 27 -5.91 1.50 -0.58
N GLU A 28 -5.56 1.37 0.69
CA GLU A 28 -4.67 2.33 1.38
C GLU A 28 -3.21 2.15 0.94
N ASP A 29 -2.81 0.93 0.53
CA ASP A 29 -1.47 0.61 0.00
C ASP A 29 -1.50 -0.74 -0.74
N GLU A 30 -1.95 -0.72 -2.00
CA GLU A 30 -2.26 -1.95 -2.75
C GLU A 30 -1.04 -2.87 -2.89
N VAL A 31 0.13 -2.27 -3.13
CA VAL A 31 1.39 -3.00 -3.32
C VAL A 31 1.78 -3.72 -2.03
N TYR A 32 1.79 -3.02 -0.90
CA TYR A 32 2.15 -3.60 0.39
C TYR A 32 1.18 -4.70 0.83
N TYR A 33 -0.13 -4.46 0.73
CA TYR A 33 -1.12 -5.43 1.16
C TYR A 33 -1.20 -6.65 0.23
N THR A 34 -0.89 -6.48 -1.06
CA THR A 34 -0.77 -7.60 -1.99
C THR A 34 0.45 -8.44 -1.70
N SER A 35 1.61 -7.83 -1.41
CA SER A 35 2.82 -8.57 -1.06
C SER A 35 2.66 -9.35 0.26
N LEU A 36 2.02 -8.77 1.27
CA LEU A 36 1.68 -9.48 2.51
C LEU A 36 0.73 -10.65 2.27
N LYS A 37 -0.27 -10.48 1.39
CA LYS A 37 -1.18 -11.57 1.02
C LYS A 37 -0.41 -12.71 0.37
N GLN A 38 0.51 -12.40 -0.55
CA GLN A 38 1.36 -13.41 -1.20
C GLN A 38 2.25 -14.13 -0.18
N LYS A 39 2.89 -13.40 0.74
CA LYS A 39 3.68 -13.97 1.85
C LYS A 39 2.87 -14.99 2.66
N VAL A 40 1.62 -14.69 3.00
CA VAL A 40 0.73 -15.65 3.69
C VAL A 40 0.43 -16.87 2.82
N GLU A 41 0.16 -16.69 1.53
CA GLU A 41 -0.11 -17.80 0.62
C GLU A 41 1.11 -18.72 0.46
N ASP A 42 2.31 -18.15 0.39
CA ASP A 42 3.58 -18.89 0.31
C ASP A 42 3.83 -19.70 1.58
N LEU A 43 3.67 -19.11 2.77
CA LEU A 43 3.80 -19.82 4.06
C LEU A 43 2.85 -21.03 4.16
N LEU A 44 1.61 -20.87 3.71
CA LEU A 44 0.63 -21.96 3.70
C LEU A 44 1.02 -23.06 2.71
N GLU A 45 1.62 -22.70 1.59
CA GLU A 45 2.09 -23.65 0.59
C GLU A 45 3.34 -24.41 1.07
N GLU A 46 4.29 -23.73 1.69
CA GLU A 46 5.46 -24.35 2.35
C GLU A 46 5.03 -25.35 3.43
N TYR A 47 4.04 -24.99 4.26
CA TYR A 47 3.45 -25.91 5.24
C TYR A 47 2.82 -27.14 4.58
N LYS A 48 2.03 -26.98 3.52
CA LYS A 48 1.47 -28.12 2.76
C LYS A 48 2.54 -29.02 2.17
N GLN A 49 3.65 -28.43 1.71
CA GLN A 49 4.81 -29.13 1.17
C GLN A 49 5.71 -29.73 2.27
N ARG A 50 5.33 -29.60 3.55
CA ARG A 50 6.06 -30.07 4.73
C ARG A 50 7.46 -29.46 4.86
N GLN A 51 7.63 -28.25 4.34
CA GLN A 51 8.85 -27.46 4.52
C GLN A 51 8.82 -26.69 5.85
N LEU A 52 7.62 -26.45 6.40
CA LEU A 52 7.39 -25.88 7.72
C LEU A 52 6.63 -26.86 8.63
N THR A 53 6.94 -26.80 9.92
CA THR A 53 6.12 -27.35 11.00
C THR A 53 4.94 -26.43 11.31
N ILE A 54 3.96 -26.91 12.10
CA ILE A 54 2.81 -26.10 12.48
C ILE A 54 3.20 -24.98 13.46
N GLU A 55 4.21 -25.22 14.30
CA GLU A 55 4.80 -24.22 15.18
C GLU A 55 5.48 -23.10 14.39
N GLU A 56 6.29 -23.45 13.38
CA GLU A 56 6.95 -22.45 12.50
C GLU A 56 5.92 -21.65 11.70
N LEU A 57 4.87 -22.29 11.16
CA LEU A 57 3.79 -21.58 10.47
C LEU A 57 3.11 -20.55 11.41
N LEU A 58 2.82 -20.94 12.65
CA LEU A 58 2.21 -20.03 13.62
C LEU A 58 3.11 -18.84 13.94
N GLU A 59 4.42 -19.06 14.10
CA GLU A 59 5.39 -17.99 14.35
C GLU A 59 5.45 -17.01 13.17
N GLU A 60 5.52 -17.50 11.93
CA GLU A 60 5.56 -16.64 10.74
C GLU A 60 4.24 -15.88 10.51
N LEU A 61 3.09 -16.52 10.75
CA LEU A 61 1.79 -15.83 10.69
C LEU A 61 1.66 -14.77 11.79
N ASP A 62 2.19 -15.03 12.99
CA ASP A 62 2.21 -14.04 14.07
C ASP A 62 3.09 -12.82 13.68
N LYS A 63 4.23 -13.02 13.01
CA LYS A 63 5.04 -11.92 12.46
C LYS A 63 4.29 -11.11 11.40
N VAL A 64 3.59 -11.77 10.47
CA VAL A 64 2.75 -11.05 9.48
C VAL A 64 1.66 -10.22 10.17
N ARG A 65 1.07 -10.73 11.25
CA ARG A 65 0.12 -9.96 12.05
C ARG A 65 0.78 -8.75 12.71
N GLU A 66 2.01 -8.89 13.21
CA GLU A 66 2.78 -7.77 13.75
C GLU A 66 3.07 -6.71 12.68
N ASP A 67 3.49 -7.12 11.47
CA ASP A 67 3.72 -6.23 10.31
C ASP A 67 2.46 -5.38 10.00
N LEU A 68 1.26 -5.97 10.09
CA LEU A 68 -0.01 -5.25 9.92
C LEU A 68 -0.25 -4.21 11.02
N VAL A 69 0.04 -4.56 12.28
CA VAL A 69 -0.10 -3.65 13.42
C VAL A 69 0.88 -2.49 13.30
N GLU A 70 2.13 -2.78 12.95
CA GLU A 70 3.16 -1.75 12.77
C GLU A 70 2.77 -0.75 11.69
N LYS A 71 2.34 -1.24 10.52
CA LYS A 71 1.82 -0.40 9.43
C LYS A 71 0.64 0.45 9.88
N ALA A 72 -0.31 -0.12 10.62
CA ALA A 72 -1.47 0.61 11.15
C ALA A 72 -1.09 1.69 12.18
N THR A 73 0.02 1.50 12.92
CA THR A 73 0.57 2.52 13.83
C THR A 73 1.40 3.60 13.11
N GLY A 74 1.50 3.54 11.78
CA GLY A 74 2.22 4.51 10.97
C GLY A 74 3.73 4.34 10.98
N LYS A 75 4.23 3.20 11.46
CA LYS A 75 5.64 2.84 11.27
C LYS A 75 5.84 2.39 9.82
N THR A 76 6.89 2.90 9.20
CA THR A 76 7.30 2.51 7.84
C THR A 76 8.76 2.13 7.86
N GLU A 77 9.14 1.11 7.11
CA GLU A 77 10.55 0.71 7.00
C GLU A 77 11.35 1.71 6.16
N SER A 78 10.69 2.38 5.22
CA SER A 78 11.35 3.31 4.31
C SER A 78 11.77 4.63 4.98
N GLY A 79 11.20 4.96 6.15
CA GLY A 79 11.34 6.25 6.83
C GLY A 79 10.39 7.34 6.32
N LEU A 80 9.52 7.04 5.35
CA LEU A 80 8.46 7.95 4.87
C LEU A 80 7.25 7.94 5.81
N THR A 81 6.39 8.97 5.70
CA THR A 81 5.13 8.94 6.46
C THR A 81 4.15 7.90 5.90
N TYR A 82 3.16 7.51 6.71
CA TYR A 82 2.09 6.60 6.25
C TYR A 82 1.32 7.12 5.03
N LEU A 83 1.29 8.45 4.81
CA LEU A 83 0.68 9.06 3.63
C LEU A 83 1.56 8.92 2.38
N GLN A 84 2.88 8.92 2.55
CA GLN A 84 3.87 8.91 1.46
C GLN A 84 4.27 7.50 1.04
N GLU A 85 4.34 6.57 2.00
CA GLU A 85 4.74 5.17 1.77
C GLU A 85 4.01 4.50 0.59
N PRO A 86 2.68 4.63 0.44
CA PRO A 86 1.98 3.96 -0.65
C PRO A 86 2.33 4.53 -2.04
N TYR A 87 2.75 5.80 -2.12
CA TYR A 87 3.26 6.40 -3.35
C TYR A 87 4.62 5.79 -3.71
N TYR A 88 5.51 5.66 -2.72
CA TYR A 88 6.83 5.06 -2.90
C TYR A 88 6.73 3.57 -3.28
N ASN A 89 5.85 2.81 -2.64
CA ASN A 89 5.66 1.40 -2.96
C ASN A 89 5.21 1.21 -4.40
N LYS A 90 4.27 2.03 -4.87
CA LYS A 90 3.82 1.97 -6.26
C LYS A 90 4.87 2.42 -7.26
N LEU A 91 5.63 3.48 -6.95
CA LEU A 91 6.76 3.89 -7.78
C LEU A 91 7.80 2.79 -7.89
N SER A 92 8.14 2.16 -6.76
CA SER A 92 9.11 1.08 -6.71
C SER A 92 8.64 -0.10 -7.56
N GLU A 93 7.37 -0.52 -7.43
CA GLU A 93 6.80 -1.61 -8.25
C GLU A 93 6.86 -1.31 -9.76
N VAL A 94 6.51 -0.10 -10.18
CA VAL A 94 6.50 0.28 -11.61
C VAL A 94 7.93 0.48 -12.14
N CYS A 95 8.84 0.98 -11.31
CA CYS A 95 10.21 1.27 -11.72
C CYS A 95 11.20 0.14 -11.42
N GLU A 96 10.80 -0.97 -10.80
CA GLU A 96 11.68 -2.09 -10.43
C GLU A 96 12.37 -2.70 -11.65
N GLU A 97 11.69 -2.69 -12.82
CA GLU A 97 12.24 -3.15 -14.09
C GLU A 97 13.27 -2.18 -14.69
N HIS A 98 13.37 -0.96 -14.16
CA HIS A 98 14.25 0.11 -14.61
C HIS A 98 15.36 0.35 -13.57
N ALA A 99 16.50 -0.33 -13.77
CA ALA A 99 17.70 -0.22 -12.90
C ALA A 99 18.34 1.18 -12.85
N ASP A 100 17.73 2.18 -13.48
CA ASP A 100 18.22 3.55 -13.58
C ASP A 100 17.77 4.43 -12.39
N TYR A 101 16.78 3.99 -11.60
CA TYR A 101 16.27 4.76 -10.47
C TYR A 101 16.91 4.34 -9.15
N GLU A 102 17.56 5.30 -8.49
CA GLU A 102 18.03 5.14 -7.12
C GLU A 102 16.87 5.18 -6.11
N VAL A 103 16.96 4.41 -5.03
CA VAL A 103 15.94 4.38 -3.97
C VAL A 103 15.64 5.78 -3.41
N SER A 104 16.66 6.63 -3.25
CA SER A 104 16.48 8.00 -2.78
C SER A 104 15.68 8.88 -3.75
N GLN A 105 15.81 8.63 -5.06
CA GLN A 105 15.06 9.36 -6.08
C GLN A 105 13.58 8.98 -6.04
N LEU A 106 13.27 7.69 -5.97
CA LEU A 106 11.87 7.24 -5.86
C LEU A 106 11.19 7.77 -4.60
N LYS A 107 11.92 7.81 -3.47
CA LYS A 107 11.41 8.43 -2.23
C LYS A 107 11.13 9.92 -2.40
N ALA A 108 12.02 10.66 -3.08
CA ALA A 108 11.81 12.09 -3.33
C ALA A 108 10.56 12.32 -4.20
N ILE A 109 10.40 11.56 -5.29
CA ILE A 109 9.23 11.64 -6.17
C ILE A 109 7.95 11.32 -5.39
N ALA A 110 7.96 10.30 -4.52
CA ALA A 110 6.82 9.94 -3.68
C ALA A 110 6.40 11.09 -2.75
N VAL A 111 7.36 11.71 -2.07
CA VAL A 111 7.14 12.84 -1.15
C VAL A 111 6.59 14.05 -1.91
N GLU A 112 7.24 14.46 -2.99
CA GLU A 112 6.83 15.62 -3.78
C GLU A 112 5.45 15.42 -4.40
N THR A 113 5.15 14.21 -4.89
CA THR A 113 3.82 13.86 -5.43
C THR A 113 2.74 13.97 -4.36
N GLN A 114 2.99 13.39 -3.18
CA GLN A 114 2.03 13.43 -2.07
C GLN A 114 1.77 14.87 -1.62
N ILE A 115 2.81 15.69 -1.44
CA ILE A 115 2.70 17.10 -1.06
C ILE A 115 1.94 17.90 -2.12
N MET A 116 2.28 17.72 -3.41
CA MET A 116 1.59 18.40 -4.51
C MET A 116 0.09 18.12 -4.51
N ILE A 117 -0.31 16.87 -4.25
CA ILE A 117 -1.71 16.48 -4.15
C ILE A 117 -2.35 17.14 -2.93
N GLU A 118 -1.76 16.97 -1.75
CA GLU A 118 -2.29 17.47 -0.48
C GLU A 118 -2.55 18.99 -0.54
N GLU A 119 -1.57 19.77 -1.01
CA GLU A 119 -1.68 21.23 -1.13
C GLU A 119 -2.82 21.66 -2.07
N ARG A 120 -3.10 20.86 -3.10
CA ARG A 120 -4.12 21.18 -4.11
C ARG A 120 -5.52 20.74 -3.69
N VAL A 121 -5.66 19.61 -3.00
CA VAL A 121 -6.97 19.05 -2.66
C VAL A 121 -7.50 19.57 -1.32
N THR A 122 -6.62 19.83 -0.34
CA THR A 122 -7.01 20.27 1.02
C THR A 122 -7.82 21.57 1.03
N PRO A 123 -7.53 22.60 0.21
CA PRO A 123 -8.33 23.83 0.18
C PRO A 123 -9.71 23.67 -0.50
N ILE A 124 -10.00 22.52 -1.11
CA ILE A 124 -11.14 22.34 -2.01
C ILE A 124 -12.13 21.34 -1.40
N ASN A 125 -13.22 21.87 -0.85
CA ASN A 125 -14.33 21.06 -0.35
C ASN A 125 -14.94 20.18 -1.45
N ASP A 126 -15.21 18.92 -1.10
CA ASP A 126 -15.78 17.91 -2.01
C ASP A 126 -15.04 17.83 -3.37
N TRP A 127 -13.71 17.98 -3.38
CA TRP A 127 -12.91 18.01 -4.61
C TRP A 127 -13.11 16.75 -5.47
N THR A 128 -13.41 15.61 -4.85
CA THR A 128 -13.69 14.32 -5.52
C THR A 128 -14.86 14.40 -6.51
N LYS A 129 -15.79 15.34 -6.31
CA LYS A 129 -16.94 15.59 -7.20
C LYS A 129 -16.65 16.63 -8.29
N LYS A 130 -15.49 17.29 -8.27
CA LYS A 130 -15.15 18.39 -9.20
C LYS A 130 -14.37 17.86 -10.39
N THR A 131 -15.09 17.42 -11.43
CA THR A 131 -14.51 16.79 -12.63
C THR A 131 -13.46 17.65 -13.32
N ASP A 132 -13.69 18.96 -13.50
CA ASP A 132 -12.71 19.84 -14.15
C ASP A 132 -11.43 19.98 -13.32
N PHE A 133 -11.56 20.12 -11.99
CA PHE A 133 -10.42 20.15 -11.09
C PHE A 133 -9.63 18.84 -11.15
N LYS A 134 -10.30 17.68 -11.09
CA LYS A 134 -9.66 16.37 -11.21
C LYS A 134 -8.91 16.23 -12.53
N ARG A 135 -9.51 16.68 -13.65
CA ARG A 135 -8.84 16.64 -14.96
C ARG A 135 -7.57 17.47 -14.98
N THR A 136 -7.58 18.66 -14.38
CA THR A 136 -6.39 19.51 -14.26
C THR A 136 -5.34 18.87 -13.36
N LEU A 137 -5.72 18.35 -12.20
CA LEU A 137 -4.80 17.66 -11.28
C LEU A 137 -4.15 16.44 -11.95
N ILE A 138 -4.91 15.63 -12.68
CA ILE A 138 -4.41 14.49 -13.47
C ILE A 138 -3.38 14.95 -14.51
N ALA A 139 -3.68 16.02 -15.25
CA ALA A 139 -2.77 16.54 -16.26
C ALA A 139 -1.45 17.02 -15.64
N ASP A 140 -1.54 17.77 -14.52
CA ASP A 140 -0.38 18.33 -13.83
C ASP A 140 0.49 17.23 -13.21
N LEU A 141 -0.12 16.22 -12.58
CA LEU A 141 0.60 15.05 -12.05
C LEU A 141 1.32 14.29 -13.16
N LYS A 142 0.64 14.03 -14.28
CA LYS A 142 1.25 13.31 -15.40
C LYS A 142 2.44 14.10 -15.99
N ILE A 143 2.30 15.42 -16.14
CA ILE A 143 3.39 16.29 -16.60
C ILE A 143 4.57 16.22 -15.64
N TYR A 144 4.32 16.33 -14.33
CA TYR A 144 5.36 16.25 -13.31
C TYR A 144 6.09 14.91 -13.36
N LEU A 145 5.38 13.78 -13.42
CA LEU A 145 6.01 12.46 -13.49
C LEU A 145 6.87 12.29 -14.76
N MET A 146 6.40 12.79 -15.91
CA MET A 146 7.21 12.78 -17.15
C MET A 146 8.46 13.66 -17.05
N GLN A 147 8.50 14.67 -16.18
CA GLN A 147 9.71 15.46 -15.90
C GLN A 147 10.72 14.71 -15.00
N GLN A 148 10.30 13.62 -14.36
CA GLN A 148 11.15 12.72 -13.57
C GLN A 148 11.69 11.55 -14.41
N ASP A 149 11.74 11.69 -15.74
CA ASP A 149 12.17 10.68 -16.70
C ASP A 149 11.30 9.41 -16.77
N LEU A 150 10.09 9.44 -16.21
CA LEU A 150 9.12 8.34 -16.36
C LEU A 150 8.52 8.33 -17.77
N THR A 151 8.30 7.13 -18.32
CA THR A 151 7.66 7.01 -19.63
C THR A 151 6.23 7.54 -19.59
N MET A 152 5.67 7.88 -20.76
CA MET A 152 4.29 8.32 -20.85
C MET A 152 3.29 7.27 -20.34
N GLU A 153 3.63 5.98 -20.47
CA GLU A 153 2.83 4.86 -20.02
C GLU A 153 2.85 4.78 -18.49
N ASP A 154 4.03 4.73 -17.88
CA ASP A 154 4.20 4.68 -16.42
C ASP A 154 3.58 5.89 -15.74
N ALA A 155 3.84 7.09 -16.27
CA ALA A 155 3.25 8.32 -15.76
C ALA A 155 1.72 8.27 -15.80
N SER A 156 1.12 7.66 -16.82
CA SER A 156 -0.35 7.51 -16.90
C SER A 156 -0.89 6.53 -15.87
N MET A 157 -0.22 5.38 -15.70
CA MET A 157 -0.59 4.37 -14.71
C MET A 157 -0.49 4.92 -13.28
N LEU A 158 0.67 5.49 -12.95
CA LEU A 158 0.97 6.09 -11.65
C LEU A 158 -0.01 7.21 -11.33
N THR A 159 -0.32 8.09 -12.29
CA THR A 159 -1.32 9.16 -12.08
C THR A 159 -2.69 8.59 -11.70
N GLY A 160 -3.17 7.54 -12.37
CA GLY A 160 -4.45 6.90 -12.06
C GLY A 160 -4.47 6.32 -10.64
N TYR A 161 -3.39 5.64 -10.26
CA TYR A 161 -3.22 5.10 -8.90
C TYR A 161 -3.16 6.21 -7.85
N PHE A 162 -2.32 7.23 -8.04
CA PHE A 162 -2.16 8.35 -7.12
C PHE A 162 -3.43 9.16 -6.91
N MET A 163 -4.25 9.32 -7.95
CA MET A 163 -5.56 9.95 -7.82
C MET A 163 -6.52 9.11 -6.97
N SER A 164 -6.52 7.79 -7.14
CA SER A 164 -7.36 6.89 -6.35
C SER A 164 -6.94 6.88 -4.88
N LEU A 165 -5.63 6.86 -4.63
CA LEU A 165 -5.05 6.97 -3.30
C LEU A 165 -5.38 8.33 -2.64
N ALA A 166 -5.30 9.42 -3.40
CA ALA A 166 -5.67 10.75 -2.92
C ALA A 166 -7.15 10.82 -2.48
N GLU A 167 -8.06 10.15 -3.19
CA GLU A 167 -9.48 10.09 -2.78
C GLU A 167 -9.67 9.35 -1.44
N ILE A 168 -8.82 8.38 -1.14
CA ILE A 168 -8.86 7.64 0.12
C ILE A 168 -8.30 8.50 1.25
N GLN A 169 -7.17 9.18 1.01
CA GLN A 169 -6.48 9.99 2.01
C GLN A 169 -7.19 11.33 2.30
N TYR A 170 -7.72 11.98 1.27
CA TYR A 170 -8.25 13.36 1.34
C TYR A 170 -9.69 13.51 0.83
N GLY A 171 -10.33 12.43 0.36
CA GLY A 171 -11.67 12.48 -0.23
C GLY A 171 -12.80 12.15 0.74
N ILE A 172 -12.48 11.68 1.96
CA ILE A 172 -13.48 11.42 2.99
C ILE A 172 -13.90 12.77 3.57
N PRO A 173 -15.19 13.18 3.46
CA PRO A 173 -15.65 14.34 4.22
C PRO A 173 -15.45 14.04 5.70
N GLU A 174 -14.79 14.94 6.43
CA GLU A 174 -14.82 14.92 7.90
C GLU A 174 -16.24 14.58 8.33
N LYS A 175 -16.39 13.53 9.15
CA LYS A 175 -17.66 13.22 9.80
C LYS A 175 -18.07 14.49 10.56
N ARG A 176 -18.97 15.26 9.97
CA ARG A 176 -19.74 16.31 10.66
C ARG A 176 -20.56 15.69 11.78
#